data_AF-A0A5C9E9G8-F1
#
_entry.id   AF-A0A5C9E9G8-F1
#
_cell.length_a   1.000
_cell.length_b   1.000
_cell.length_c   1.000
_cell.angle_alpha   90.00
_cell.angle_beta   90.00
_cell.angle_gamma   90.00
#
_symmetry.space_group_name_H-M   'P 1'
#
loop_
_entity.id
_entity.type
_entity.pdbx_description
1 polymer ?
#
loop_
_entity_poly.entity_id
_entity_poly.type
_entity_poly.pdbx_seq_one_letter_code
_entity_poly.pdbx_strand_id
1 'polypeptide(L)'
;MVNQTFYIGRTIGFEVSVKELWFEIFLLGMVLMVPIHYASIKHEALKKRFGEKKGERIGEVLGMISGWGFFGFWFGIWLAPQPLFYLNIGPLIVMIRIFEYQIILHHLLIGLVFIIPGAYLGIAGVRTMGIKAAETHHPEEVISTGIYSRVRHPQYLGGILSHVGIVFLLQAGSAFNATIIIIILNALLCWLEERELLREFGDEYKEYKEEVPMLIPRLRT
;
A
#
# COMPACT_ATOMS: atom_id res chain seq x y z
N MET A 1 -48.22 -7.87 -18.10
CA MET A 1 -46.78 -8.03 -18.37
C MET A 1 -46.32 -9.30 -17.70
N VAL A 2 -45.92 -10.28 -18.50
CA VAL A 2 -45.60 -11.65 -18.05
C VAL A 2 -44.20 -11.66 -17.47
N ASN A 3 -44.07 -11.94 -16.17
CA ASN A 3 -42.79 -12.35 -15.57
C ASN A 3 -42.52 -13.78 -16.03
N GLN A 4 -41.60 -13.95 -16.98
CA GLN A 4 -41.07 -15.28 -17.29
C GLN A 4 -40.01 -15.62 -16.24
N THR A 5 -40.39 -16.46 -15.28
CA THR A 5 -39.44 -17.12 -14.38
C THR A 5 -38.88 -18.35 -15.11
N PHE A 6 -37.63 -18.28 -15.52
CA PHE A 6 -36.91 -19.41 -16.09
C PHE A 6 -36.28 -20.19 -14.92
N TYR A 7 -36.91 -21.29 -14.50
CA TYR A 7 -36.31 -22.26 -13.58
C TYR A 7 -35.56 -23.30 -14.40
N ILE A 8 -34.23 -23.20 -14.44
CA ILE A 8 -33.36 -24.31 -14.87
C ILE A 8 -32.66 -24.85 -13.63
N GLY A 9 -32.93 -26.12 -13.32
CA GLY A 9 -31.99 -27.08 -12.73
C GLY A 9 -31.35 -26.75 -11.37
N ARG A 10 -31.53 -27.65 -10.41
CA ARG A 10 -30.69 -27.70 -9.19
C ARG A 10 -29.20 -27.69 -9.55
N THR A 11 -28.56 -26.55 -9.37
CA THR A 11 -27.14 -26.39 -9.06
C THR A 11 -27.08 -25.51 -7.83
N ILE A 12 -26.15 -25.80 -6.92
CA ILE A 12 -25.91 -25.05 -5.69
C ILE A 12 -25.68 -23.59 -6.08
N GLY A 13 -26.72 -22.77 -5.96
CA GLY A 13 -26.72 -21.38 -6.41
C GLY A 13 -26.03 -20.52 -5.38
N PHE A 14 -24.72 -20.37 -5.51
CA PHE A 14 -24.04 -19.21 -4.95
C PHE A 14 -24.39 -18.02 -5.85
N GLU A 15 -25.53 -17.37 -5.63
CA GLU A 15 -25.77 -16.01 -6.12
C GLU A 15 -24.89 -15.06 -5.29
N VAL A 16 -23.58 -15.06 -5.56
CA VAL A 16 -22.70 -14.02 -5.04
C VAL A 16 -23.06 -12.75 -5.78
N SER A 17 -23.58 -11.75 -5.06
CA SER A 17 -23.84 -10.45 -5.67
C SER A 17 -22.51 -9.86 -6.15
N VAL A 18 -22.45 -9.22 -7.31
CA VAL A 18 -21.24 -8.50 -7.76
C VAL A 18 -20.74 -7.50 -6.69
N LYS A 19 -21.66 -7.00 -5.85
CA LYS A 19 -21.32 -6.14 -4.71
C LYS A 19 -20.47 -6.81 -3.63
N GLU A 20 -20.59 -8.12 -3.47
CA GLU A 20 -19.84 -8.92 -2.50
C GLU A 20 -18.43 -9.26 -2.98
N LEU A 21 -18.11 -9.03 -4.26
CA LEU A 21 -16.79 -9.33 -4.85
C LEU A 21 -15.87 -8.11 -4.96
N TRP A 22 -16.35 -6.90 -4.64
CA TRP A 22 -15.55 -5.69 -4.84
C TRP A 22 -14.26 -5.71 -4.03
N PHE A 23 -14.33 -6.18 -2.78
CA PHE A 23 -13.15 -6.27 -1.93
C PHE A 23 -12.09 -7.19 -2.55
N GLU A 24 -12.50 -8.37 -3.01
CA GLU A 24 -11.65 -9.38 -3.64
C GLU A 24 -11.06 -8.85 -4.95
N ILE A 25 -11.84 -8.11 -5.74
CA ILE A 25 -11.37 -7.46 -6.97
C ILE A 25 -10.28 -6.44 -6.65
N PHE A 26 -10.48 -5.57 -5.66
CA PHE A 26 -9.48 -4.58 -5.29
C PHE A 26 -8.23 -5.22 -4.66
N LEU A 27 -8.40 -6.25 -3.85
CA LEU A 27 -7.29 -7.01 -3.27
C LEU A 27 -6.49 -7.75 -4.36
N LEU A 28 -7.17 -8.38 -5.32
CA LEU A 28 -6.52 -9.01 -6.47
C LEU A 28 -5.80 -7.97 -7.33
N GLY A 29 -6.44 -6.83 -7.59
CA GLY A 29 -5.83 -5.72 -8.31
C GLY A 29 -4.56 -5.21 -7.63
N MET A 30 -4.56 -5.09 -6.30
CA MET A 30 -3.38 -4.77 -5.51
C MET A 30 -2.24 -5.77 -5.77
N VAL A 31 -2.52 -7.07 -5.76
CA VAL A 31 -1.53 -8.12 -6.06
C VAL A 31 -1.03 -8.02 -7.51
N LEU A 32 -1.92 -7.74 -8.47
CA LEU A 32 -1.58 -7.61 -9.88
C LEU A 32 -0.73 -6.37 -10.21
N MET A 33 -0.71 -5.35 -9.33
CA MET A 33 0.21 -4.21 -9.48
C MET A 33 1.67 -4.56 -9.16
N VAL A 34 1.92 -5.59 -8.34
CA VAL A 34 3.28 -6.02 -7.98
C VAL A 34 4.18 -6.32 -9.19
N PRO A 35 3.77 -7.13 -10.19
CA PRO A 35 4.62 -7.36 -11.37
C PRO A 35 4.83 -6.09 -12.22
N ILE A 36 3.86 -5.17 -12.27
CA ILE A 36 3.99 -3.90 -13.00
C ILE A 36 5.02 -3.01 -12.32
N HIS A 37 4.93 -2.89 -10.99
CA HIS A 37 5.90 -2.18 -10.17
C HIS A 37 7.29 -2.80 -10.26
N TYR A 38 7.39 -4.13 -10.16
CA TYR A 38 8.68 -4.81 -10.31
C TYR A 38 9.30 -4.60 -11.70
N ALA A 39 8.47 -4.44 -12.74
CA ALA A 39 8.96 -4.08 -14.05
C ALA A 39 9.41 -2.61 -14.14
N SER A 40 8.77 -1.69 -13.40
CA SER A 40 9.13 -0.27 -13.43
C SER A 40 10.51 0.00 -12.83
N ILE A 41 10.83 -0.65 -11.72
CA ILE A 41 12.09 -0.43 -10.96
C ILE A 41 13.34 -1.02 -11.63
N LYS A 42 13.20 -1.73 -12.75
CA LYS A 42 14.32 -2.35 -13.48
C LYS A 42 14.94 -1.38 -14.49
N HIS A 43 15.38 -0.21 -14.04
CA HIS A 43 15.77 0.87 -14.94
C HIS A 43 16.90 0.46 -15.87
N GLU A 44 17.97 -0.17 -15.35
CA GLU A 44 19.06 -0.67 -16.18
C GLU A 44 18.61 -1.69 -17.24
N ALA A 45 17.76 -2.65 -16.86
CA ALA A 45 17.33 -3.69 -17.79
C ALA A 45 16.43 -3.12 -18.90
N LEU A 46 15.58 -2.15 -18.55
CA LEU A 46 14.76 -1.43 -19.52
C LEU A 46 15.62 -0.61 -20.48
N LYS A 47 16.61 0.14 -19.96
CA LYS A 47 17.58 0.90 -20.77
C LYS A 47 18.38 -0.02 -21.70
N LYS A 48 18.90 -1.14 -21.20
CA LYS A 48 19.61 -2.16 -22.00
C LYS A 48 18.74 -2.77 -23.11
N ARG A 49 17.45 -3.01 -22.86
CA ARG A 49 16.53 -3.66 -23.81
C ARG A 49 15.96 -2.72 -24.87
N PHE A 50 15.65 -1.48 -24.50
CA PHE A 50 14.92 -0.54 -25.36
C PHE A 50 15.72 0.70 -25.77
N GLY A 51 16.95 0.83 -25.27
CA GLY A 51 17.80 2.02 -25.41
C GLY A 51 17.50 3.06 -24.32
N GLU A 52 18.49 3.90 -24.00
CA GLU A 52 18.45 4.86 -22.87
C GLU A 52 17.13 5.63 -22.75
N LYS A 53 16.82 6.50 -23.73
CA LYS A 53 15.65 7.39 -23.68
C LYS A 53 14.31 6.63 -23.62
N LYS A 54 14.21 5.50 -24.33
CA LYS A 54 12.96 4.75 -24.42
C LYS A 54 12.76 3.87 -23.18
N GLY A 55 13.83 3.23 -22.70
CA GLY A 55 13.82 2.43 -21.48
C GLY A 55 13.47 3.27 -20.25
N GLU A 56 14.07 4.45 -20.12
CA GLU A 56 13.74 5.41 -19.06
C GLU A 56 12.26 5.80 -19.08
N ARG A 57 11.74 6.24 -20.24
CA ARG A 57 10.32 6.59 -20.38
C ARG A 57 9.38 5.43 -20.06
N ILE A 58 9.72 4.20 -20.45
CA ILE A 58 8.92 3.01 -20.11
C ILE A 58 8.91 2.81 -18.59
N GLY A 59 10.07 2.92 -17.93
CA GLY A 59 10.19 2.82 -16.48
C GLY A 59 9.31 3.85 -15.76
N GLU A 60 9.43 5.12 -16.15
CA GLU A 60 8.62 6.22 -15.59
C GLU A 60 7.11 5.97 -15.74
N VAL A 61 6.66 5.53 -16.93
CA VAL A 61 5.24 5.24 -17.19
C VAL A 61 4.75 4.07 -16.35
N LEU A 62 5.51 2.97 -16.27
CA LEU A 62 5.15 1.83 -15.44
C LEU A 62 5.15 2.19 -13.95
N GLY A 63 6.09 3.03 -13.51
CA GLY A 63 6.20 3.55 -12.16
C GLY A 63 4.94 4.32 -11.78
N MET A 64 4.54 5.30 -12.61
CA MET A 64 3.30 6.06 -12.41
C MET A 64 2.06 5.16 -12.41
N ILE A 65 1.94 4.24 -13.37
CA ILE A 65 0.79 3.31 -13.44
C ILE A 65 0.70 2.48 -12.15
N SER A 66 1.83 1.92 -11.70
CA SER A 66 1.84 1.08 -10.50
C SER A 66 1.57 1.89 -9.23
N GLY A 67 2.16 3.08 -9.08
CA GLY A 67 1.96 3.96 -7.93
C GLY A 67 0.50 4.39 -7.78
N TRP A 68 -0.07 4.99 -8.82
CA TRP A 68 -1.48 5.39 -8.82
C TRP A 68 -2.43 4.19 -8.76
N GLY A 69 -2.05 3.07 -9.36
CA GLY A 69 -2.75 1.80 -9.27
C GLY A 69 -2.86 1.32 -7.82
N PHE A 70 -1.74 1.21 -7.10
CA PHE A 70 -1.73 0.85 -5.69
C PHE A 70 -2.60 1.81 -4.85
N PHE A 71 -2.48 3.12 -5.04
CA PHE A 71 -3.34 4.09 -4.35
C PHE A 71 -4.83 3.84 -4.63
N GLY A 72 -5.21 3.64 -5.89
CA GLY A 72 -6.59 3.32 -6.25
C GLY A 72 -7.09 2.03 -5.59
N PHE A 73 -6.28 0.98 -5.60
CA PHE A 73 -6.63 -0.30 -4.97
C PHE A 73 -6.72 -0.19 -3.44
N TRP A 74 -5.87 0.61 -2.80
CA TRP A 74 -6.00 0.92 -1.37
C TRP A 74 -7.36 1.54 -1.04
N PHE A 75 -7.77 2.58 -1.77
CA PHE A 75 -9.08 3.20 -1.58
C PHE A 75 -10.22 2.21 -1.81
N GLY A 76 -10.10 1.37 -2.84
CA GLY A 76 -11.04 0.28 -3.09
C GLY A 76 -11.14 -0.70 -1.92
N ILE A 77 -10.01 -1.18 -1.39
CA ILE A 77 -9.95 -2.08 -0.23
C ILE A 77 -10.60 -1.44 1.01
N TRP A 78 -10.43 -0.14 1.24
CA TRP A 78 -11.00 0.55 2.39
C TRP A 78 -12.50 0.82 2.26
N LEU A 79 -12.97 1.15 1.06
CA LEU A 79 -14.34 1.63 0.82
C LEU A 79 -15.28 0.57 0.25
N ALA A 80 -14.75 -0.57 -0.24
CA ALA A 80 -15.57 -1.66 -0.71
C ALA A 80 -16.54 -2.14 0.40
N PRO A 81 -17.79 -2.49 0.05
CA PRO A 81 -18.71 -3.11 0.99
C PRO A 81 -18.07 -4.35 1.62
N GLN A 82 -17.94 -4.33 2.94
CA GLN A 82 -17.28 -5.40 3.69
C GLN A 82 -17.85 -5.45 5.11
N PRO A 83 -17.78 -6.61 5.81
CA PRO A 83 -18.22 -6.70 7.18
C PRO A 83 -17.46 -5.71 8.08
N LEU A 84 -18.19 -5.13 9.03
CA LEU A 84 -17.57 -4.31 10.06
C LEU A 84 -16.93 -5.22 11.12
N PHE A 85 -15.77 -4.85 11.64
CA PHE A 85 -15.18 -5.50 12.81
C PHE A 85 -15.30 -4.63 14.06
N TYR A 86 -15.33 -5.30 15.21
CA TYR A 86 -15.48 -4.66 16.50
C TYR A 86 -14.49 -5.27 17.49
N LEU A 87 -13.50 -4.48 17.90
CA LEU A 87 -12.61 -4.85 18.99
C LEU A 87 -13.26 -4.53 20.35
N ASN A 88 -13.61 -5.57 21.11
CA ASN A 88 -14.16 -5.43 22.45
C ASN A 88 -13.02 -5.26 23.48
N ILE A 89 -12.70 -4.03 23.85
CA ILE A 89 -11.64 -3.69 24.82
C ILE A 89 -12.18 -3.41 26.23
N GLY A 90 -13.47 -3.67 26.51
CA GLY A 90 -14.07 -3.42 27.81
C GLY A 90 -15.58 -3.14 27.76
N PRO A 91 -16.20 -2.83 28.91
CA PRO A 91 -17.65 -2.71 29.02
C PRO A 91 -18.23 -1.44 28.39
N LEU A 92 -17.39 -0.44 28.11
CA LEU A 92 -17.83 0.87 27.60
C LEU A 92 -17.53 1.00 26.10
N ILE A 93 -18.53 0.73 25.27
CA ILE A 93 -18.48 1.03 23.82
C ILE A 93 -19.12 2.40 23.61
N VAL A 94 -18.28 3.43 23.41
CA VAL A 94 -18.76 4.76 23.03
C VAL A 94 -18.79 4.87 21.51
N MET A 95 -19.97 5.09 20.95
CA MET A 95 -20.18 5.30 19.52
C MET A 95 -20.40 6.79 19.24
N ILE A 96 -19.70 7.30 18.23
CA ILE A 96 -19.84 8.66 17.72
C ILE A 96 -20.40 8.56 16.31
N ARG A 97 -21.47 9.30 16.02
CA ARG A 97 -21.99 9.42 14.66
C ARG A 97 -21.30 10.57 13.95
N ILE A 98 -20.64 10.28 12.84
CA ILE A 98 -20.05 11.26 11.93
C ILE A 98 -20.71 11.07 10.57
N PHE A 99 -21.54 12.01 10.14
CA PHE A 99 -22.44 11.86 8.98
C PHE A 99 -23.29 10.58 9.08
N GLU A 100 -23.14 9.67 8.11
CA GLU A 100 -23.82 8.37 8.08
C GLU A 100 -23.01 7.23 8.71
N TYR A 101 -21.80 7.51 9.19
CA TYR A 101 -20.92 6.50 9.79
C TYR A 101 -21.02 6.51 11.31
N GLN A 102 -21.17 5.32 11.90
CA GLN A 102 -21.03 5.11 13.33
C GLN A 102 -19.62 4.61 13.62
N ILE A 103 -18.82 5.43 14.31
CA ILE A 103 -17.43 5.13 14.61
C ILE A 103 -17.30 4.88 16.11
N ILE A 104 -16.63 3.81 16.47
CA ILE A 104 -16.30 3.51 17.87
C ILE A 104 -15.11 4.37 18.31
N LEU A 105 -15.26 5.07 19.44
CA LEU A 105 -14.27 6.04 19.92
C LEU A 105 -12.85 5.44 20.05
N HIS A 106 -12.71 4.25 20.63
CA HIS A 106 -11.37 3.66 20.76
C HIS A 106 -10.78 3.22 19.41
N HIS A 107 -11.60 2.83 18.45
CA HIS A 107 -11.12 2.57 17.08
C HIS A 107 -10.63 3.84 16.42
N LEU A 108 -11.33 4.98 16.62
CA LEU A 108 -10.86 6.29 16.19
C LEU A 108 -9.51 6.64 16.82
N LEU A 109 -9.37 6.50 18.14
CA LEU A 109 -8.12 6.82 18.84
C LEU A 109 -6.95 5.94 18.37
N ILE A 110 -7.16 4.63 18.25
CA ILE A 110 -6.17 3.71 17.68
C ILE A 110 -5.85 4.12 16.24
N GLY A 111 -6.87 4.42 15.44
CA GLY A 111 -6.74 4.86 14.07
C GLY A 111 -5.82 6.08 13.95
N LEU A 112 -6.02 7.10 14.79
CA LEU A 112 -5.20 8.32 14.80
C LEU A 112 -3.75 8.07 15.21
N VAL A 113 -3.51 7.15 16.16
CA VAL A 113 -2.15 6.75 16.57
C VAL A 113 -1.34 6.19 15.40
N PHE A 114 -2.00 5.56 14.43
CA PHE A 114 -1.33 5.01 13.25
C PHE A 114 -1.34 5.96 12.03
N ILE A 115 -2.46 6.64 11.77
CA ILE A 115 -2.61 7.56 10.62
C ILE A 115 -1.65 8.75 10.75
N ILE A 116 -1.52 9.37 11.93
CA ILE A 116 -0.72 10.59 12.07
C ILE A 116 0.77 10.33 11.77
N PRO A 117 1.43 9.33 12.40
CA PRO A 117 2.81 8.98 12.04
C PRO A 117 2.92 8.47 10.59
N GLY A 118 1.93 7.71 10.12
CA GLY A 118 1.91 7.20 8.75
C GLY A 118 1.93 8.31 7.70
N ALA A 119 1.04 9.29 7.85
CA ALA A 119 0.98 10.47 7.00
C ALA A 119 2.26 11.31 7.09
N TYR A 120 2.80 11.50 8.31
CA TYR A 120 4.07 12.20 8.49
C TYR A 120 5.21 11.52 7.71
N LEU A 121 5.36 10.20 7.82
CA LEU A 121 6.41 9.46 7.11
C LEU A 121 6.25 9.51 5.59
N GLY A 122 5.01 9.38 5.09
CA GLY A 122 4.72 9.51 3.67
C GLY A 122 5.09 10.91 3.14
N ILE A 123 4.63 11.97 3.82
CA ILE A 123 4.90 13.35 3.44
C ILE A 123 6.40 13.68 3.55
N ALA A 124 7.05 13.29 4.63
CA ALA A 124 8.48 13.51 4.82
C ALA A 124 9.30 12.75 3.76
N GLY A 125 8.90 11.51 3.44
CA GLY A 125 9.54 10.70 2.40
C GLY A 125 9.46 11.37 1.04
N VAL A 126 8.27 11.79 0.61
CA VAL A 126 8.09 12.48 -0.69
C VAL A 126 8.85 13.82 -0.71
N ARG A 127 8.86 14.57 0.39
CA ARG A 127 9.61 15.84 0.48
C ARG A 127 11.11 15.66 0.36
N THR A 128 11.68 14.62 0.96
CA THR A 128 13.12 14.35 0.88
C THR A 128 13.51 13.75 -0.47
N MET A 129 12.68 12.86 -1.03
CA MET A 129 12.96 12.19 -2.31
C MET A 129 12.67 13.06 -3.53
N GLY A 130 11.72 13.99 -3.41
CA GLY A 130 11.17 14.74 -4.55
C GLY A 130 10.03 13.98 -5.21
N ILE A 131 9.02 14.73 -5.69
CA ILE A 131 7.77 14.18 -6.22
C ILE A 131 8.03 13.24 -7.41
N LYS A 132 8.88 13.66 -8.36
CA LYS A 132 9.17 12.87 -9.55
C LYS A 132 9.73 11.49 -9.17
N ALA A 133 10.80 11.45 -8.38
CA ALA A 133 11.43 10.20 -7.98
C ALA A 133 10.51 9.32 -7.13
N ALA A 134 9.65 9.92 -6.30
CA ALA A 134 8.64 9.20 -5.52
C ALA A 134 7.54 8.57 -6.40
N GLU A 135 7.09 9.26 -7.45
CA GLU A 135 6.08 8.73 -8.37
C GLU A 135 6.64 7.68 -9.34
N THR A 136 7.87 7.87 -9.81
CA THR A 136 8.50 6.97 -10.78
C THR A 136 9.27 5.82 -10.13
N HIS A 137 9.50 5.88 -8.82
CA HIS A 137 10.35 4.94 -8.07
C HIS A 137 11.79 4.87 -8.63
N HIS A 138 12.30 6.01 -9.13
CA HIS A 138 13.60 6.11 -9.77
C HIS A 138 14.39 7.28 -9.16
N PRO A 139 15.05 7.08 -8.00
CA PRO A 139 15.99 8.05 -7.48
C PRO A 139 17.24 8.12 -8.38
N GLU A 140 17.81 9.32 -8.53
CA GLU A 140 19.04 9.51 -9.33
C GLU A 140 20.33 9.23 -8.53
N GLU A 141 20.22 9.21 -7.20
CA GLU A 141 21.33 8.99 -6.25
C GLU A 141 20.83 8.29 -4.97
N VAL A 142 21.76 7.84 -4.12
CA VAL A 142 21.41 7.25 -2.82
C VAL A 142 20.98 8.34 -1.84
N ILE A 143 19.68 8.45 -1.61
CA ILE A 143 19.12 9.41 -0.66
C ILE A 143 19.22 8.85 0.76
N SER A 144 20.16 9.38 1.55
CA SER A 144 20.44 8.95 2.94
C SER A 144 20.18 10.04 3.99
N THR A 145 19.61 11.19 3.61
CA THR A 145 19.38 12.35 4.48
C THR A 145 17.93 12.42 4.98
N GLY A 146 17.66 13.34 5.91
CA GLY A 146 16.29 13.59 6.39
C GLY A 146 15.65 12.34 7.00
N ILE A 147 14.44 12.00 6.55
CA ILE A 147 13.74 10.80 7.04
C ILE A 147 14.43 9.49 6.59
N TYR A 148 15.11 9.51 5.44
CA TYR A 148 15.86 8.38 4.92
C TYR A 148 17.11 8.06 5.76
N SER A 149 17.60 8.98 6.61
CA SER A 149 18.65 8.67 7.58
C SER A 149 18.22 7.74 8.73
N ARG A 150 16.90 7.49 8.86
CA ARG A 150 16.31 6.71 9.97
C ARG A 150 15.65 5.41 9.52
N VAL A 151 15.10 5.41 8.32
CA VAL A 151 14.41 4.26 7.71
C VAL A 151 14.57 4.36 6.19
N ARG A 152 14.93 3.25 5.52
CA ARG A 152 15.18 3.26 4.07
C ARG A 152 13.91 3.40 3.24
N HIS A 153 12.79 2.90 3.76
CA HIS A 153 11.49 2.89 3.09
C HIS A 153 10.39 3.63 3.87
N PRO A 154 10.55 4.95 4.13
CA PRO A 154 9.62 5.72 4.94
C PRO A 154 8.21 5.79 4.32
N GLN A 155 8.11 5.85 2.99
CA GLN A 155 6.83 5.92 2.29
C GLN A 155 6.02 4.62 2.42
N TYR A 156 6.68 3.46 2.27
CA TYR A 156 6.05 2.16 2.49
C TYR A 156 5.65 1.97 3.96
N LEU A 157 6.52 2.32 4.91
CA LEU A 157 6.16 2.30 6.34
C LEU A 157 4.97 3.23 6.60
N GLY A 158 4.98 4.42 6.01
CA GLY A 158 3.89 5.40 6.12
C GLY A 158 2.56 4.86 5.59
N GLY A 159 2.60 4.17 4.44
CA GLY A 159 1.44 3.49 3.85
C GLY A 159 0.91 2.35 4.73
N ILE A 160 1.79 1.51 5.26
CA ILE A 160 1.41 0.42 6.19
C ILE A 160 0.72 0.99 7.44
N LEU A 161 1.32 1.99 8.09
CA LEU A 161 0.72 2.59 9.29
C LEU A 161 -0.61 3.26 8.95
N SER A 162 -0.68 4.02 7.86
CA SER A 162 -1.93 4.66 7.43
C SER A 162 -3.02 3.64 7.14
N HIS A 163 -2.70 2.52 6.49
CA HIS A 163 -3.65 1.43 6.28
C HIS A 163 -4.18 0.86 7.58
N VAL A 164 -3.30 0.50 8.52
CA VAL A 164 -3.72 -0.04 9.82
C VAL A 164 -4.68 0.96 10.49
N GLY A 165 -4.33 2.24 10.51
CA GLY A 165 -5.18 3.23 11.16
C GLY A 165 -6.51 3.47 10.44
N ILE A 166 -6.53 3.44 9.10
CA ILE A 166 -7.76 3.56 8.31
C ILE A 166 -8.67 2.34 8.50
N VAL A 167 -8.09 1.14 8.59
CA VAL A 167 -8.83 -0.09 8.90
C VAL A 167 -9.57 0.04 10.23
N PHE A 168 -8.91 0.53 11.28
CA PHE A 168 -9.59 0.81 12.56
C PHE A 168 -10.63 1.91 12.42
N LEU A 169 -10.30 3.04 11.78
CA LEU A 169 -11.21 4.17 11.61
C LEU A 169 -12.52 3.78 10.92
N LEU A 170 -12.43 2.98 9.85
CA LEU A 170 -13.58 2.52 9.06
C LEU A 170 -14.19 1.22 9.60
N GLN A 171 -13.59 0.60 10.61
CA GLN A 171 -13.97 -0.73 11.11
C GLN A 171 -14.00 -1.78 9.99
N ALA A 172 -13.09 -1.68 9.01
CA ALA A 172 -13.09 -2.46 7.78
C ALA A 172 -12.60 -3.91 8.03
N GLY A 173 -13.53 -4.86 8.22
CA GLY A 173 -13.22 -6.20 8.73
C GLY A 173 -12.46 -7.09 7.74
N SER A 174 -12.83 -7.09 6.47
CA SER A 174 -12.07 -7.84 5.45
C SER A 174 -10.68 -7.25 5.27
N ALA A 175 -10.56 -5.92 5.25
CA ALA A 175 -9.28 -5.23 5.17
C ALA A 175 -8.38 -5.51 6.38
N PHE A 176 -8.95 -5.61 7.59
CA PHE A 176 -8.24 -6.04 8.80
C PHE A 176 -7.65 -7.45 8.65
N ASN A 177 -8.43 -8.40 8.15
CA ASN A 177 -7.93 -9.76 7.89
C ASN A 177 -6.84 -9.78 6.82
N ALA A 178 -6.93 -8.90 5.81
CA ALA A 178 -5.94 -8.77 4.76
C ALA A 178 -4.68 -7.99 5.16
N THR A 179 -4.65 -7.33 6.33
CA THR A 179 -3.51 -6.50 6.76
C THR A 179 -2.17 -7.24 6.74
N ILE A 180 -2.13 -8.51 7.15
CA ILE A 180 -0.89 -9.30 7.12
C ILE A 180 -0.39 -9.49 5.67
N ILE A 181 -1.30 -9.79 4.74
CA ILE A 181 -0.97 -9.94 3.31
C ILE A 181 -0.41 -8.63 2.79
N ILE A 182 -1.07 -7.53 3.10
CA ILE A 182 -0.68 -6.18 2.69
C ILE A 182 0.71 -5.81 3.23
N ILE A 183 1.02 -6.13 4.50
CA ILE A 183 2.36 -5.92 5.08
C ILE A 183 3.40 -6.75 4.32
N ILE A 184 3.12 -8.03 4.04
CA ILE A 184 4.02 -8.92 3.30
C ILE A 184 4.28 -8.37 1.89
N LEU A 185 3.23 -7.91 1.19
CA LEU A 185 3.36 -7.33 -0.14
C LEU A 185 4.27 -6.08 -0.12
N ASN A 186 4.06 -5.15 0.82
CA ASN A 186 4.90 -3.97 0.94
C ASN A 186 6.36 -4.34 1.27
N ALA A 187 6.58 -5.29 2.19
CA ALA A 187 7.93 -5.77 2.51
C ALA A 187 8.62 -6.44 1.31
N LEU A 188 7.86 -7.17 0.49
CA LEU A 188 8.36 -7.75 -0.76
C LEU A 188 8.75 -6.65 -1.76
N LEU A 189 7.93 -5.62 -1.94
CA LEU A 189 8.23 -4.50 -2.83
C LEU A 189 9.52 -3.79 -2.39
N CYS A 190 9.64 -3.44 -1.11
CA CYS A 190 10.87 -2.87 -0.57
C CYS A 190 12.08 -3.74 -0.91
N TRP A 191 12.01 -5.05 -0.67
CA TRP A 191 13.11 -5.96 -0.93
C TRP A 191 13.49 -6.08 -2.41
N LEU A 192 12.50 -6.04 -3.33
CA LEU A 192 12.75 -6.00 -4.77
C LEU A 192 13.42 -4.68 -5.17
N GLU A 193 12.97 -3.56 -4.60
CA GLU A 193 13.55 -2.24 -4.81
C GLU A 193 15.01 -2.19 -4.33
N GLU A 194 15.31 -2.67 -3.12
CA GLU A 194 16.69 -2.73 -2.62
C GLU A 194 17.61 -3.58 -3.51
N ARG A 195 17.08 -4.59 -4.19
CA ARG A 195 17.87 -5.43 -5.11
C ARG A 195 18.26 -4.70 -6.37
N GLU A 196 17.37 -3.88 -6.93
CA GLU A 196 17.69 -3.07 -8.11
C GLU A 196 18.56 -1.87 -7.70
N LEU A 197 18.30 -1.23 -6.56
CA LEU A 197 19.15 -0.15 -6.02
C LEU A 197 20.58 -0.62 -5.75
N LEU A 198 20.78 -1.84 -5.23
CA LEU A 198 22.11 -2.43 -5.08
C LEU A 198 22.83 -2.66 -6.42
N ARG A 199 22.08 -2.93 -7.50
CA ARG A 199 22.68 -3.09 -8.83
C ARG A 199 23.06 -1.74 -9.44
N GLU A 200 22.23 -0.72 -9.21
CA GLU A 200 22.39 0.63 -9.77
C GLU A 200 23.49 1.42 -9.04
N PHE A 201 23.51 1.36 -7.71
CA PHE A 201 24.39 2.20 -6.87
C PHE A 201 25.54 1.44 -6.19
N GLY A 202 25.57 0.10 -6.29
CA GLY A 202 26.68 -0.71 -5.82
C GLY A 202 27.03 -0.53 -4.34
N ASP A 203 28.30 -0.25 -4.06
CA ASP A 203 28.85 -0.16 -2.69
C ASP A 203 28.24 1.01 -1.89
N GLU A 204 27.90 2.13 -2.53
CA GLU A 204 27.29 3.28 -1.85
C GLU A 204 25.96 2.89 -1.18
N TYR A 205 25.10 2.17 -1.90
CA TYR A 205 23.84 1.69 -1.34
C TYR A 205 24.04 0.55 -0.34
N LYS A 206 25.09 -0.26 -0.51
CA LYS A 206 25.44 -1.31 0.44
C LYS A 206 25.82 -0.73 1.80
N GLU A 207 26.67 0.29 1.84
CA GLU A 207 27.06 1.00 3.07
C GLU A 207 25.83 1.63 3.75
N TYR A 208 24.98 2.32 2.98
CA TYR A 208 23.72 2.86 3.48
C TYR A 208 22.80 1.78 4.09
N LYS A 209 22.73 0.61 3.46
CA LYS A 209 21.92 -0.53 3.92
C LYS A 209 22.43 -1.15 5.23
N GLU A 210 23.72 -1.04 5.54
CA GLU A 210 24.30 -1.53 6.80
C GLU A 210 23.93 -0.61 7.98
N GLU A 211 23.86 0.70 7.72
CA GLU A 211 23.62 1.73 8.73
C GLU A 211 22.15 1.95 9.09
N VAL A 212 21.27 2.02 8.08
CA VAL A 212 19.88 2.46 8.25
C VAL A 212 18.93 1.29 8.05
N PRO A 213 17.99 0.95 8.96
CA PRO A 213 17.09 -0.21 8.80
C PRO A 213 16.05 -0.04 7.68
N MET A 214 15.54 -1.16 7.14
CA MET A 214 14.57 -1.18 6.03
C MET A 214 13.26 -0.47 6.36
N LEU A 215 12.57 -0.91 7.43
CA LEU A 215 11.24 -0.44 7.82
C LEU A 215 11.19 -0.02 9.30
N ILE A 216 11.59 -0.87 10.24
CA ILE A 216 11.47 -0.55 11.67
C ILE A 216 12.66 0.32 12.10
N PRO A 217 12.46 1.60 12.50
CA PRO A 217 13.56 2.45 12.93
C PRO A 217 14.23 1.89 14.19
N ARG A 218 15.56 1.97 14.25
CA ARG A 218 16.30 1.65 15.48
C ARG A 218 16.05 2.78 16.48
N LEU A 219 15.63 2.45 17.70
CA LEU A 219 15.69 3.40 18.81
C LEU A 219 17.18 3.65 19.08
N ARG A 220 17.71 4.81 18.67
CA ARG A 220 19.04 5.24 19.11
C ARG A 220 18.92 5.57 20.61
N THR A 221 19.49 4.72 21.45
CA THR A 221 19.87 5.07 22.84
C THR A 221 20.97 6.12 22.83
#